data_AF-A0A377WGH0-F1
#
_entry.id   AF-A0A377WGH0-F1
#
_cell.length_a   1.000
_cell.length_b   1.000
_cell.length_c   1.000
_cell.angle_alpha   90.00
_cell.angle_beta   90.00
_cell.angle_gamma   90.00
#
_symmetry.space_group_name_H-M   'P 1'
#
loop_
_entity.id
_entity.type
_entity.pdbx_description
1 polymer ?
#
loop_
_entity_poly.entity_id
_entity_poly.type
_entity_poly.pdbx_seq_one_letter_code
_entity_poly.pdbx_strand_id
1 'polypeptide(L)'
;MNSLTGRVEKTESGLTAANANITSLKSAVRAGNASGGDLIPNPTFDPAYDQMGFSVVATTAEEVPPGCPYGYAARIASRDHHPNFAAFPATLNDVIEIRALVACGAGTANFNLYVGTAVRPDTSTGAPLMAGGGKSPSATWQRTTWRFKVTQAMVDRGYIRPFLQILAEQPVWHRMVRYGLAYAKCDSGRKRFRILRMPRRRRLTL
;
A
#
# COMPACT_ATOMS: atom_id res chain seq x y z
N MET A 1 55.84 -20.21 4.65
CA MET A 1 54.87 -19.27 4.05
C MET A 1 53.47 -19.91 3.97
N ASN A 2 53.02 -20.64 5.01
CA ASN A 2 51.87 -21.56 4.89
C ASN A 2 50.72 -21.28 5.88
N SER A 3 51.00 -20.66 7.03
CA SER A 3 49.97 -20.42 8.06
C SER A 3 49.05 -19.25 7.69
N LEU A 4 49.60 -18.18 7.09
CA LEU A 4 48.82 -17.02 6.70
C LEU A 4 47.90 -17.33 5.51
N THR A 5 48.41 -18.05 4.50
CA THR A 5 47.64 -18.48 3.33
C THR A 5 46.43 -19.34 3.73
N GLY A 6 46.63 -20.37 4.56
CA GLY A 6 45.50 -21.20 5.02
C GLY A 6 44.49 -20.46 5.88
N ARG A 7 44.92 -19.43 6.64
CA ARG A 7 44.00 -18.55 7.38
C ARG A 7 43.20 -17.63 6.46
N VAL A 8 43.81 -17.12 5.40
CA VAL A 8 43.14 -16.28 4.39
C VAL A 8 42.10 -17.09 3.62
N GLU A 9 42.45 -18.26 3.11
CA GLU A 9 41.51 -19.15 2.39
C GLU A 9 40.30 -19.55 3.27
N LYS A 10 40.54 -19.86 4.54
CA LYS A 10 39.48 -20.17 5.50
C LYS A 10 38.59 -18.95 5.79
N THR A 11 39.15 -17.75 5.79
CA THR A 11 38.39 -16.51 5.98
C THR A 11 37.57 -16.17 4.75
N GLU A 12 38.11 -16.31 3.55
CA GLU A 12 37.42 -16.04 2.28
C GLU A 12 36.26 -17.00 2.02
N SER A 13 36.45 -18.29 2.32
CA SER A 13 35.37 -19.28 2.25
C SER A 13 34.27 -18.99 3.28
N GLY A 14 34.63 -18.59 4.50
CA GLY A 14 33.68 -18.15 5.52
C GLY A 14 32.88 -16.92 5.09
N LEU A 15 33.54 -15.92 4.49
CA LEU A 15 32.91 -14.71 3.98
C LEU A 15 31.96 -15.02 2.81
N THR A 16 32.36 -15.91 1.91
CA THR A 16 31.54 -16.36 0.78
C THR A 16 30.28 -17.07 1.26
N ALA A 17 30.41 -17.97 2.24
CA ALA A 17 29.27 -18.65 2.86
C ALA A 17 28.33 -17.66 3.58
N ALA A 18 28.88 -16.68 4.30
CA ALA A 18 28.09 -15.62 4.93
C ALA A 18 27.31 -14.79 3.89
N ASN A 19 27.94 -14.42 2.77
CA ASN A 19 27.26 -13.68 1.70
C ASN A 19 26.13 -14.49 1.04
N ALA A 20 26.31 -15.80 0.85
CA ALA A 20 25.26 -16.69 0.37
C ALA A 20 24.08 -16.75 1.35
N ASN A 21 24.37 -16.89 2.65
CA ASN A 21 23.36 -16.89 3.72
C ASN A 21 22.60 -15.55 3.79
N ILE A 22 23.29 -14.41 3.68
CA ILE A 22 22.66 -13.08 3.64
C ILE A 22 21.72 -12.96 2.43
N THR A 23 22.13 -13.46 1.27
CA THR A 23 21.31 -13.46 0.05
C THR A 23 20.06 -14.34 0.22
N SER A 24 20.22 -15.51 0.84
CA SER A 24 19.12 -16.42 1.18
C SER A 24 18.15 -15.79 2.18
N LEU A 25 18.65 -15.17 3.25
CA LEU A 25 17.84 -14.46 4.25
C LEU A 25 17.09 -13.28 3.64
N LYS A 26 17.74 -12.46 2.81
CA LYS A 26 17.09 -11.36 2.08
C LYS A 26 15.95 -11.89 1.20
N SER A 27 16.15 -13.04 0.55
CA SER A 27 15.13 -13.68 -0.28
C SER A 27 13.97 -14.24 0.56
N ALA A 28 14.26 -14.86 1.69
CA ALA A 28 13.27 -15.40 2.62
C ALA A 28 12.43 -14.30 3.28
N VAL A 29 13.04 -13.20 3.72
CA VAL A 29 12.34 -12.03 4.27
C VAL A 29 11.44 -11.40 3.21
N ARG A 30 11.91 -11.24 1.97
CA ARG A 30 11.08 -10.78 0.85
C ARG A 30 9.92 -11.73 0.57
N ALA A 31 10.15 -13.04 0.65
CA ALA A 31 9.10 -14.05 0.47
C ALA A 31 8.08 -14.06 1.61
N GLY A 32 8.52 -13.87 2.86
CA GLY A 32 7.67 -13.74 4.05
C GLY A 32 6.83 -12.46 4.04
N ASN A 33 7.42 -11.34 3.64
CA ASN A 33 6.69 -10.09 3.43
C ASN A 33 5.66 -10.22 2.29
N ALA A 34 5.96 -11.03 1.26
CA ALA A 34 5.02 -11.33 0.19
C ALA A 34 3.93 -12.35 0.56
N SER A 35 4.07 -13.08 1.68
CA SER A 35 3.10 -14.06 2.17
C SER A 35 2.23 -13.55 3.33
N GLY A 36 2.62 -12.44 3.99
CA GLY A 36 1.81 -11.70 4.97
C GLY A 36 0.54 -11.13 4.31
N GLY A 37 -0.63 -11.56 4.77
CA GLY A 37 -1.90 -11.44 4.05
C GLY A 37 -2.40 -10.02 3.77
N ASP A 38 -1.93 -9.01 4.50
CA ASP A 38 -2.21 -7.59 4.27
C ASP A 38 -0.94 -6.78 4.53
N LEU A 39 -0.59 -5.86 3.62
CA LEU A 39 0.57 -4.99 3.80
C LEU A 39 0.22 -3.74 4.61
N ILE A 40 -1.07 -3.48 4.86
CA ILE A 40 -1.53 -2.35 5.66
C ILE A 40 -1.53 -2.76 7.14
N PRO A 41 -0.77 -2.10 8.03
CA PRO A 41 -0.65 -2.49 9.44
C PRO A 41 -1.96 -2.43 10.25
N ASN A 42 -2.79 -1.42 10.00
CA ASN A 42 -4.10 -1.24 10.67
C ASN A 42 -5.20 -1.09 9.61
N PRO A 43 -5.57 -2.16 8.89
CA PRO A 43 -6.56 -2.07 7.82
C PRO A 43 -7.94 -1.76 8.40
N THR A 44 -8.17 -2.03 9.69
CA THR A 44 -9.42 -1.78 10.41
C THR A 44 -9.64 -0.36 10.91
N PHE A 45 -8.61 0.48 10.88
CA PHE A 45 -8.61 1.77 11.56
C PHE A 45 -9.09 1.64 13.02
N ASP A 46 -8.73 0.54 13.68
CA ASP A 46 -9.06 0.38 15.09
C ASP A 46 -8.19 1.38 15.88
N PRO A 47 -8.80 2.27 16.69
CA PRO A 47 -8.09 3.33 17.39
C PRO A 47 -7.13 2.81 18.47
N ALA A 48 -7.20 1.52 18.85
CA ALA A 48 -6.23 0.89 19.74
C ALA A 48 -4.83 0.71 19.10
N TYR A 49 -4.72 0.87 17.77
CA TYR A 49 -3.46 0.72 17.03
C TYR A 49 -3.07 2.04 16.35
N ASP A 50 -1.84 2.10 15.83
CA ASP A 50 -1.39 3.23 15.01
C ASP A 50 -2.38 3.50 13.87
N GLN A 51 -2.83 4.76 13.78
CA GLN A 51 -3.81 5.24 12.83
C GLN A 51 -3.19 5.62 11.48
N MET A 52 -1.88 5.39 11.31
CA MET A 52 -1.15 5.59 10.06
C MET A 52 -1.31 7.02 9.54
N GLY A 53 -1.29 8.01 10.44
CA GLY A 53 -1.43 9.43 10.11
C GLY A 53 -2.83 9.87 9.67
N PHE A 54 -3.85 9.02 9.81
CA PHE A 54 -5.23 9.39 9.54
C PHE A 54 -5.95 9.89 10.79
N SER A 55 -6.90 10.81 10.59
CA SER A 55 -7.95 11.06 11.59
C SER A 55 -8.97 9.93 11.50
N VAL A 56 -9.03 9.08 12.51
CA VAL A 56 -9.99 7.97 12.58
C VAL A 56 -11.25 8.41 13.33
N VAL A 57 -12.42 8.01 12.82
CA VAL A 57 -13.71 8.25 13.46
C VAL A 57 -14.51 6.95 13.57
N ALA A 58 -15.40 6.87 14.57
CA ALA A 58 -16.39 5.80 14.66
C ALA A 58 -17.38 5.93 13.51
N THR A 59 -17.73 4.83 12.86
CA THR A 59 -18.67 4.84 11.72
C THR A 59 -20.12 5.04 12.12
N THR A 60 -20.39 5.05 13.43
CA THR A 60 -21.67 5.40 14.05
C THR A 60 -21.79 6.89 14.37
N ALA A 61 -20.75 7.69 14.15
CA ALA A 61 -20.79 9.13 14.39
C ALA A 61 -21.74 9.81 13.38
N GLU A 62 -22.40 10.89 13.80
CA GLU A 62 -23.48 11.55 13.04
C GLU A 62 -23.01 12.08 11.68
N GLU A 63 -21.77 12.52 11.59
CA GLU A 63 -21.15 13.06 10.37
C GLU A 63 -20.70 11.97 9.38
N VAL A 64 -20.79 10.69 9.75
CA VAL A 64 -20.37 9.56 8.92
C VAL A 64 -21.59 8.95 8.22
N PRO A 65 -21.53 8.70 6.90
CA PRO A 65 -22.62 8.01 6.21
C PRO A 65 -22.95 6.67 6.87
N PRO A 66 -24.24 6.35 7.10
CA PRO A 66 -24.63 5.11 7.76
C PRO A 66 -24.34 3.88 6.89
N GLY A 67 -24.37 2.69 7.49
CA GLY A 67 -24.25 1.42 6.77
C GLY A 67 -22.82 0.96 6.48
N CYS A 68 -21.81 1.53 7.15
CA CYS A 68 -20.47 0.96 7.10
C CYS A 68 -20.46 -0.40 7.81
N PRO A 69 -19.93 -1.47 7.20
CA PRO A 69 -19.83 -2.78 7.84
C PRO A 69 -18.68 -2.88 8.87
N TYR A 70 -17.95 -1.80 9.12
CA TYR A 70 -16.82 -1.74 10.06
C TYR A 70 -17.08 -0.67 11.12
N GLY A 71 -16.50 -0.81 12.30
CA GLY A 71 -16.70 0.13 13.42
C GLY A 71 -15.98 1.47 13.27
N TYR A 72 -14.95 1.55 12.44
CA TYR A 72 -14.11 2.75 12.28
C TYR A 72 -13.74 3.00 10.82
N ALA A 73 -13.49 4.26 10.49
CA ALA A 73 -13.02 4.70 9.17
C ALA A 73 -12.06 5.89 9.28
N ALA A 74 -11.17 6.02 8.29
CA ALA A 74 -10.33 7.20 8.16
C ALA A 74 -11.11 8.34 7.50
N ARG A 75 -11.03 9.53 8.08
CA ARG A 75 -11.55 10.78 7.55
C ARG A 75 -10.58 11.37 6.51
N ILE A 76 -11.11 11.65 5.32
CA ILE A 76 -10.37 12.13 4.14
C ILE A 76 -10.93 13.50 3.77
N ALA A 77 -10.18 14.57 4.10
CA ALA A 77 -10.65 15.96 3.98
C ALA A 77 -9.73 16.89 3.18
N SER A 78 -8.61 16.38 2.65
CA SER A 78 -7.62 17.11 1.86
C SER A 78 -7.43 16.47 0.48
N ARG A 79 -6.57 17.05 -0.37
CA ARG A 79 -6.30 16.46 -1.68
C ARG A 79 -5.52 15.16 -1.57
N ASP A 80 -4.37 15.20 -0.89
CA ASP A 80 -3.43 14.09 -0.82
C ASP A 80 -3.53 13.37 0.54
N HIS A 81 -3.56 12.05 0.51
CA HIS A 81 -3.66 11.20 1.69
C HIS A 81 -2.67 10.06 1.64
N HIS A 82 -1.48 10.34 2.17
CA HIS A 82 -0.42 9.36 2.32
C HIS A 82 -0.51 8.69 3.70
N PRO A 83 -0.86 7.40 3.77
CA PRO A 83 -0.73 6.66 5.03
C PRO A 83 0.71 6.76 5.56
N ASN A 84 0.84 7.00 6.86
CA ASN A 84 2.11 6.99 7.58
C ASN A 84 2.50 5.56 7.96
N PHE A 85 2.92 4.78 6.98
CA PHE A 85 3.60 3.50 7.18
C PHE A 85 4.77 3.36 6.21
N ALA A 86 5.63 2.37 6.45
CA ALA A 86 6.80 2.11 5.60
C ALA A 86 6.41 1.68 4.19
N ALA A 87 7.05 2.25 3.16
CA ALA A 87 6.88 1.82 1.78
C ALA A 87 7.29 0.35 1.60
N PHE A 88 6.61 -0.36 0.69
CA PHE A 88 6.82 -1.80 0.51
C PHE A 88 7.90 -2.08 -0.52
N PRO A 89 8.76 -3.09 -0.31
CA PRO A 89 9.73 -3.49 -1.32
C PRO A 89 9.04 -3.84 -2.65
N ALA A 90 9.47 -3.20 -3.73
CA ALA A 90 8.95 -3.47 -5.06
C ALA A 90 9.55 -4.79 -5.57
N THR A 91 8.71 -5.72 -6.01
CA THR A 91 9.19 -6.94 -6.66
C THR A 91 8.56 -7.12 -8.04
N LEU A 92 9.42 -7.33 -9.04
CA LEU A 92 9.02 -7.34 -10.45
C LEU A 92 7.91 -8.38 -10.72
N ASN A 93 6.89 -7.95 -11.46
CA ASN A 93 5.72 -8.73 -11.88
C ASN A 93 4.73 -9.10 -10.76
N ASP A 94 4.93 -8.64 -9.53
CA ASP A 94 3.93 -8.80 -8.48
C ASP A 94 2.63 -8.11 -8.86
N VAL A 95 1.49 -8.73 -8.56
CA VAL A 95 0.17 -8.18 -8.89
C VAL A 95 -0.55 -7.73 -7.63
N ILE A 96 -0.28 -6.51 -7.20
CA ILE A 96 -0.80 -5.98 -5.95
C ILE A 96 -2.25 -5.52 -6.14
N GLU A 97 -3.10 -5.86 -5.18
CA GLU A 97 -4.50 -5.45 -5.15
C GLU A 97 -4.73 -4.45 -4.02
N ILE A 98 -5.20 -3.26 -4.37
CA ILE A 98 -5.63 -2.24 -3.42
C ILE A 98 -7.15 -2.22 -3.41
N ARG A 99 -7.71 -2.21 -2.21
CA ARG A 99 -9.16 -2.16 -1.99
C ARG A 99 -9.47 -1.10 -0.95
N ALA A 100 -10.52 -0.34 -1.22
CA ALA A 100 -11.07 0.62 -0.27
C ALA A 100 -12.59 0.54 -0.32
N LEU A 101 -13.23 0.65 0.84
CA LEU A 101 -14.64 0.94 1.00
C LEU A 101 -14.74 2.44 1.31
N VAL A 102 -15.53 3.17 0.53
CA VAL A 102 -15.57 4.63 0.57
C VAL A 102 -17.00 5.16 0.60
N ALA A 103 -17.21 6.26 1.31
CA ALA A 103 -18.46 7.02 1.29
C ALA A 103 -18.15 8.52 1.43
N CYS A 104 -19.09 9.36 1.01
CA CYS A 104 -19.02 10.82 1.14
C CYS A 104 -20.40 11.34 1.56
N GLY A 105 -20.51 11.84 2.80
CA GLY A 105 -21.79 12.25 3.38
C GLY A 105 -22.33 13.55 2.83
N ALA A 106 -21.45 14.45 2.39
CA ALA A 106 -21.81 15.72 1.79
C ALA A 106 -20.77 16.13 0.74
N GLY A 107 -21.20 16.82 -0.32
CA GLY A 107 -20.31 17.33 -1.37
C GLY A 107 -19.85 16.26 -2.36
N THR A 108 -18.71 16.51 -3.02
CA THR A 108 -18.12 15.63 -4.01
C THR A 108 -16.66 15.40 -3.67
N ALA A 109 -16.23 14.14 -3.70
CA ALA A 109 -14.87 13.74 -3.39
C ALA A 109 -14.41 12.64 -4.36
N ASN A 110 -14.47 12.96 -5.65
CA ASN A 110 -13.93 12.07 -6.69
C ASN A 110 -12.48 11.79 -6.35
N PHE A 111 -12.06 10.53 -6.37
CA PHE A 111 -10.68 10.17 -6.01
C PHE A 111 -10.15 9.10 -6.95
N ASN A 112 -8.83 8.95 -6.93
CA ASN A 112 -8.13 7.78 -7.44
C ASN A 112 -7.30 7.14 -6.34
N LEU A 113 -7.11 5.82 -6.44
CA LEU A 113 -6.04 5.14 -5.73
C LEU A 113 -4.77 5.30 -6.53
N TYR A 114 -3.67 5.52 -5.84
CA TYR A 114 -2.37 5.71 -6.46
C TYR A 114 -1.34 4.79 -5.85
N VAL A 115 -0.34 4.45 -6.65
CA VAL A 115 0.91 3.82 -6.22
C VAL A 115 2.04 4.64 -6.80
N GLY A 116 2.79 5.31 -5.92
CA GLY A 116 4.07 5.90 -6.28
C GLY A 116 5.23 5.01 -5.85
N THR A 117 6.44 5.51 -6.02
CA THR A 117 7.67 4.83 -5.62
C THR A 117 8.46 5.62 -4.58
N ALA A 118 9.35 4.94 -3.87
CA ALA A 118 10.26 5.54 -2.92
C ALA A 118 11.63 4.84 -3.00
N VAL A 119 12.70 5.56 -2.62
CA VAL A 119 14.08 5.03 -2.63
C VAL A 119 14.45 4.33 -1.32
N ARG A 120 13.74 4.67 -0.24
CA ARG A 120 13.84 4.05 1.08
C ARG A 120 12.44 3.89 1.68
N PRO A 121 12.25 2.99 2.66
CA PRO A 121 10.94 2.74 3.28
C PRO A 121 10.28 3.98 3.90
N ASP A 122 11.08 4.95 4.36
CA ASP A 122 10.69 6.12 5.14
C ASP A 122 10.68 7.44 4.33
N THR A 123 10.95 7.38 3.02
CA THR A 123 11.04 8.57 2.17
C THR A 123 9.71 8.92 1.49
N SER A 124 9.63 10.14 0.96
CA SER A 124 8.47 10.67 0.24
C SER A 124 8.15 9.88 -1.03
N THR A 125 6.87 9.92 -1.42
CA THR A 125 6.39 9.33 -2.68
C THR A 125 6.93 10.09 -3.89
N GLY A 126 7.36 9.38 -4.93
CA GLY A 126 7.78 9.95 -6.21
C GLY A 126 7.43 9.08 -7.42
N ALA A 127 7.88 9.50 -8.61
CA ALA A 127 7.63 8.81 -9.89
C ALA A 127 8.48 7.53 -10.06
N PRO A 128 8.02 6.53 -10.82
CA PRO A 128 6.75 6.48 -11.56
C PRO A 128 5.53 6.38 -10.64
N LEU A 129 4.43 6.99 -11.09
CA LEU A 129 3.14 7.00 -10.40
C LEU A 129 2.12 6.24 -11.25
N MET A 130 1.36 5.34 -10.64
CA MET A 130 0.24 4.68 -11.29
C MET A 130 -1.05 5.02 -10.56
N ALA A 131 -2.11 5.22 -11.31
CA ALA A 131 -3.44 5.52 -10.79
C ALA A 131 -4.44 4.44 -11.23
N GLY A 132 -5.43 4.17 -10.40
CA GLY A 132 -6.55 3.31 -10.76
C GLY A 132 -7.57 3.18 -9.65
N GLY A 133 -8.62 2.40 -9.88
CA GLY A 133 -9.67 2.19 -8.87
C GLY A 133 -10.43 3.45 -8.46
N GLY A 134 -10.44 4.48 -9.32
CA GLY A 134 -11.16 5.70 -9.04
C GLY A 134 -12.66 5.50 -8.86
N LYS A 135 -13.25 6.34 -8.02
CA LYS A 135 -14.68 6.37 -7.77
C LYS A 135 -15.13 7.81 -7.50
N SER A 136 -16.42 8.01 -7.69
CA SER A 136 -17.18 9.16 -7.20
C SER A 136 -18.01 8.69 -6.01
N PRO A 137 -17.50 8.82 -4.77
CA PRO A 137 -18.24 8.39 -3.59
C PRO A 137 -19.57 9.13 -3.44
N SER A 138 -20.56 8.43 -2.91
CA SER A 138 -21.84 9.00 -2.48
C SER A 138 -22.05 8.75 -0.98
N ALA A 139 -23.21 9.14 -0.44
CA ALA A 139 -23.60 8.83 0.93
C ALA A 139 -23.81 7.32 1.19
N THR A 140 -23.58 6.47 0.20
CA THR A 140 -23.58 5.00 0.35
C THR A 140 -22.15 4.49 0.29
N TRP A 141 -21.81 3.56 1.18
CA TRP A 141 -20.51 2.90 1.17
C TRP A 141 -20.34 2.03 -0.08
N GLN A 142 -19.33 2.34 -0.87
CA GLN A 142 -19.00 1.67 -2.12
C GLN A 142 -17.62 1.04 -2.04
N ARG A 143 -17.48 -0.20 -2.53
CA ARG A 143 -16.18 -0.84 -2.65
C ARG A 143 -15.52 -0.46 -3.97
N THR A 144 -14.26 -0.07 -3.92
CA THR A 144 -13.36 -0.05 -5.06
C THR A 144 -12.30 -1.14 -4.89
N THR A 145 -11.89 -1.71 -6.01
CA THR A 145 -10.84 -2.74 -6.09
C THR A 145 -10.02 -2.48 -7.32
N TRP A 146 -8.72 -2.34 -7.15
CA TRP A 146 -7.79 -2.10 -8.22
C TRP A 146 -6.61 -3.05 -8.09
N ARG A 147 -6.23 -3.69 -9.20
CA ARG A 147 -5.02 -4.49 -9.28
C ARG A 147 -4.04 -3.80 -10.19
N PHE A 148 -2.79 -3.74 -9.76
CA PHE A 148 -1.69 -3.26 -10.58
C PHE A 148 -0.55 -4.26 -10.58
N LYS A 149 0.21 -4.24 -11.66
CA LYS A 149 1.41 -5.06 -11.80
C LYS A 149 2.64 -4.20 -11.53
N VAL A 150 3.52 -4.64 -10.63
CA VAL A 150 4.78 -3.97 -10.35
C VAL A 150 5.69 -4.04 -11.58
N THR A 151 6.11 -2.87 -12.06
CA THR A 151 6.94 -2.72 -13.27
C THR A 151 8.43 -2.68 -12.92
N GLN A 152 9.29 -2.81 -13.93
CA GLN A 152 10.74 -2.69 -13.74
C GLN A 152 11.14 -1.32 -13.18
N ALA A 153 10.57 -0.24 -13.72
CA ALA A 153 10.85 1.11 -13.23
C ALA A 153 10.52 1.31 -11.73
N MET A 154 9.53 0.58 -11.20
CA MET A 154 9.24 0.59 -9.75
C MET A 154 10.27 -0.19 -8.94
N VAL A 155 10.77 -1.29 -9.48
CA VAL A 155 11.84 -2.09 -8.87
C VAL A 155 13.16 -1.32 -8.86
N ASP A 156 13.47 -0.59 -9.93
CA ASP A 156 14.68 0.24 -10.04
C ASP A 156 14.70 1.35 -8.97
N ARG A 157 13.52 1.80 -8.53
CA ARG A 157 13.38 2.75 -7.41
C ARG A 157 13.47 2.05 -6.05
N GLY A 158 13.08 0.78 -5.97
CA GLY A 158 13.26 -0.09 -4.81
C GLY A 158 12.00 -0.32 -3.99
N TYR A 159 11.15 0.70 -3.82
CA TYR A 159 9.93 0.61 -3.03
C TYR A 159 8.72 1.21 -3.74
N ILE A 160 7.54 0.71 -3.38
CA ILE A 160 6.22 1.20 -3.78
C ILE A 160 5.46 1.72 -2.57
N ARG A 161 4.66 2.76 -2.77
CA ARG A 161 3.87 3.38 -1.70
C ARG A 161 2.46 3.68 -2.20
N PRO A 162 1.43 2.97 -1.69
CA PRO A 162 0.06 3.28 -2.03
C PRO A 162 -0.41 4.53 -1.28
N PHE A 163 -1.28 5.30 -1.91
CA PHE A 163 -1.96 6.43 -1.29
C PHE A 163 -3.29 6.68 -2.00
N LEU A 164 -4.14 7.49 -1.37
CA LEU A 164 -5.37 7.97 -1.96
C LEU A 164 -5.23 9.45 -2.27
N GLN A 165 -5.81 9.90 -3.37
CA GLN A 165 -5.87 11.33 -3.66
C GLN A 165 -7.22 11.70 -4.24
N ILE A 166 -7.83 12.74 -3.67
CA ILE A 166 -9.00 13.42 -4.23
C ILE A 166 -8.58 14.18 -5.50
N LEU A 167 -9.34 14.01 -6.59
CA LEU A 167 -9.07 14.63 -7.87
C LEU A 167 -9.33 16.13 -7.84
N ALA A 168 -8.45 16.88 -8.51
CA ALA A 168 -8.46 18.34 -8.53
C ALA A 168 -9.28 18.95 -9.69
N GLU A 169 -9.99 18.15 -10.49
CA GLU A 169 -10.74 18.65 -11.65
C GLU A 169 -11.97 19.44 -11.23
N GLN A 170 -11.82 20.75 -10.98
CA GLN A 170 -12.82 21.81 -11.19
C GLN A 170 -12.11 23.15 -11.48
N PRO A 171 -12.57 23.98 -12.44
CA PRO A 171 -11.94 25.26 -12.78
C PRO A 171 -11.93 26.25 -11.60
N VAL A 172 -10.79 26.92 -11.43
CA VAL A 172 -10.29 27.53 -10.19
C VAL A 172 -11.01 28.81 -9.72
N TRP A 173 -12.10 29.22 -10.35
CA TRP A 173 -12.60 30.59 -10.16
C TRP A 173 -13.76 30.78 -9.18
N HIS A 174 -14.45 29.74 -8.71
CA HIS A 174 -15.70 29.96 -7.95
C HIS A 174 -16.02 29.01 -6.78
N ARG A 175 -15.08 28.27 -6.18
CA ARG A 175 -15.38 27.49 -4.95
C ARG A 175 -14.19 27.39 -4.00
N MET A 176 -14.07 28.37 -3.10
CA MET A 176 -13.76 28.00 -1.73
C MET A 176 -14.90 27.08 -1.24
N VAL A 177 -14.54 25.93 -0.67
CA VAL A 177 -15.44 25.00 0.03
C VAL A 177 -16.37 24.16 -0.85
N ARG A 178 -15.88 23.00 -1.30
CA ARG A 178 -16.67 21.75 -1.32
C ARG A 178 -15.77 20.53 -1.58
N TYR A 179 -14.70 20.37 -0.79
CA TYR A 179 -14.13 19.04 -0.61
C TYR A 179 -15.16 18.26 0.22
N GLY A 180 -15.86 17.32 -0.42
CA GLY A 180 -16.79 16.47 0.29
C GLY A 180 -16.04 15.66 1.34
N LEU A 181 -16.66 15.48 2.51
CA LEU A 181 -16.05 14.70 3.58
C LEU A 181 -16.09 13.23 3.20
N ALA A 182 -14.96 12.70 2.72
CA ALA A 182 -14.85 11.30 2.33
C ALA A 182 -14.36 10.46 3.51
N TYR A 183 -14.83 9.23 3.56
CA TYR A 183 -14.36 8.22 4.49
C TYR A 183 -13.82 7.06 3.69
N ALA A 184 -12.70 6.51 4.12
CA ALA A 184 -12.11 5.33 3.50
C ALA A 184 -11.82 4.28 4.56
N LYS A 185 -12.04 3.03 4.18
CA LYS A 185 -11.72 1.84 4.97
C LYS A 185 -11.05 0.81 4.08
N CYS A 186 -9.90 0.27 4.49
CA CYS A 186 -9.37 -0.91 3.81
C CYS A 186 -10.18 -2.12 4.27
N ASP A 187 -10.87 -2.84 3.40
CA ASP A 187 -11.62 -4.05 3.81
C ASP A 187 -10.61 -5.13 4.33
N SER A 188 -11.00 -6.12 5.11
CA SER A 188 -10.11 -7.22 5.53
C SER A 188 -10.88 -8.54 5.75
N GLY A 189 -12.19 -8.55 5.42
CA GLY A 189 -13.18 -9.28 6.21
C GLY A 189 -13.60 -10.67 5.74
N ARG A 190 -13.18 -11.18 4.57
CA ARG A 190 -13.46 -12.57 4.16
C ARG A 190 -12.33 -13.12 3.32
N LYS A 191 -12.01 -14.41 3.51
CA LYS A 191 -10.96 -15.18 2.84
C LYS A 191 -10.64 -14.59 1.46
N ARG A 192 -9.47 -13.94 1.34
CA ARG A 192 -9.00 -13.05 0.27
C ARG A 192 -9.36 -11.57 0.46
N PHE A 193 -8.87 -11.01 1.58
CA PHE A 193 -8.16 -9.75 1.52
C PHE A 193 -6.69 -10.04 1.26
N ARG A 194 -6.11 -9.40 0.24
CA ARG A 194 -4.79 -9.78 -0.23
C ARG A 194 -4.26 -8.67 -1.12
N ILE A 195 -3.29 -7.90 -0.65
CA ILE A 195 -2.21 -7.46 -1.55
C ILE A 195 -1.47 -8.74 -1.93
N LEU A 196 -1.97 -9.44 -2.95
CA LEU A 196 -1.45 -10.72 -3.36
C LEU A 196 -0.27 -10.55 -4.28
N ARG A 197 0.94 -10.90 -3.86
CA ARG A 197 1.90 -11.35 -4.86
C ARG A 197 1.37 -12.66 -5.48
N MET A 198 0.68 -12.60 -6.61
CA MET A 198 0.26 -13.80 -7.34
C MET A 198 1.52 -14.55 -7.81
N PRO A 199 1.73 -15.84 -7.44
CA PRO A 199 2.86 -16.60 -7.95
C PRO A 199 2.78 -16.73 -9.48
N ARG A 200 3.94 -16.70 -10.15
CA ARG A 200 4.07 -17.03 -11.58
C ARG A 200 3.33 -18.34 -11.85
N ARG A 201 2.35 -18.34 -12.75
CA ARG A 201 1.87 -19.58 -13.38
C ARG A 201 3.09 -20.23 -14.04
N ARG A 202 3.63 -21.30 -13.47
CA ARG A 202 4.47 -22.22 -14.24
C ARG A 202 3.54 -22.80 -15.31
N ARG A 203 3.81 -22.52 -16.59
CA ARG A 203 3.34 -23.39 -17.67
C ARG A 203 3.93 -24.77 -17.35
N LEU A 204 3.09 -25.71 -16.93
CA LEU A 204 3.35 -27.11 -17.17
C LEU A 204 3.14 -27.30 -18.67
N THR A 205 4.24 -27.31 -19.42
CA THR A 205 4.28 -28.05 -20.69
C THR A 205 4.38 -29.52 -20.33
N LEU A 206 3.43 -30.31 -20.83
CA LEU A 206 3.52 -31.76 -20.95
C LEU A 206 4.73 -32.14 -21.80
#